data_AF-A0A136II66-F1
#
_entry.id   AF-A0A136II66-F1
#
_cell.length_a   1.000
_cell.length_b   1.000
_cell.length_c   1.000
_cell.angle_alpha   90.00
_cell.angle_beta   90.00
_cell.angle_gamma   90.00
#
_symmetry.space_group_name_H-M   'P 1'
#
loop_
_entity.id
_entity.type
_entity.pdbx_description
1 polymer ?
#
loop_
_entity_poly.entity_id
_entity_poly.type
_entity_poly.pdbx_seq_one_letter_code
_entity_poly.pdbx_strand_id
1 'polypeptide(L)'
;MPDDGDIDIFSGHFYNPSPSIEALTCIMNATRQCEDELDAEAAWNCEVHQWLLDLALDGHRNEFRASNCTAATIRPEYSAHTAPNNSSIHHTKKVDFCITLRKRSDTRIAALARNGVAINHTGYESYMQSPIAISIETKSRKPDQEEAQLQIGTWLSAQFQCLRQLVVAKHASLAAGNKAWGAALKELAFLPGVMVLQHNWHLVAATRPGPDSESEAGARQEQQQPRVVLWRSLRMGNTQTPEGICQLITSLRVLLQWAQETYWPWFEKWVLGQVNGLFGKIAEIVMGEGSDHVDDIYRNPTAKHKVWDKRRSYLNVSQ
;
A
#
# COMPACT_ATOMS: atom_id res chain seq x y z
N MET A 1 -35.42 -15.64 10.68
CA MET A 1 -34.93 -14.25 10.65
C MET A 1 -33.75 -14.23 11.62
N PRO A 2 -32.50 -14.22 11.14
CA PRO A 2 -31.40 -13.94 12.05
C PRO A 2 -31.45 -12.45 12.41
N ASP A 3 -31.24 -12.19 13.69
CA ASP A 3 -31.19 -10.90 14.36
C ASP A 3 -30.11 -10.03 13.70
N ASP A 4 -30.51 -8.91 13.08
CA ASP A 4 -29.60 -7.87 12.62
C ASP A 4 -29.03 -7.19 13.86
N GLY A 5 -27.94 -7.75 14.40
CA GLY A 5 -27.16 -7.13 15.45
C GLY A 5 -26.61 -5.81 14.92
N ASP A 6 -27.20 -4.70 15.36
CA ASP A 6 -26.68 -3.35 15.16
C ASP A 6 -25.19 -3.34 15.54
N ILE A 7 -24.33 -3.22 14.52
CA ILE A 7 -22.93 -2.88 14.72
C ILE A 7 -22.95 -1.47 15.28
N ASP A 8 -22.72 -1.32 16.59
CA ASP A 8 -22.59 -0.02 17.23
C ASP A 8 -21.26 0.62 16.78
N ILE A 9 -21.31 1.23 15.60
CA ILE A 9 -20.23 2.01 14.94
C ILE A 9 -19.75 3.18 15.80
N PHE A 10 -20.45 3.53 16.89
CA PHE A 10 -20.16 4.68 17.73
C PHE A 10 -19.55 4.33 19.10
N SER A 11 -19.31 3.06 19.39
CA SER A 11 -18.75 2.61 20.67
C SER A 11 -17.20 2.56 20.74
N GLY A 12 -16.49 2.92 19.67
CA GLY A 12 -15.06 2.63 19.47
C GLY A 12 -14.05 3.72 19.89
N HIS A 13 -12.79 3.29 20.12
CA HIS A 13 -11.60 4.08 20.51
C HIS A 13 -11.21 5.25 19.58
N PHE A 14 -11.97 5.53 18.53
CA PHE A 14 -11.74 6.60 17.54
C PHE A 14 -12.66 7.81 17.73
N TYR A 15 -13.36 7.90 18.86
CA TYR A 15 -14.11 9.09 19.25
C TYR A 15 -13.16 10.20 19.73
N ASN A 16 -12.75 11.05 18.79
CA ASN A 16 -12.11 12.33 19.12
C ASN A 16 -13.12 13.47 19.04
N PRO A 17 -12.90 14.57 19.79
CA PRO A 17 -13.80 15.72 19.75
C PRO A 17 -14.01 16.19 18.32
N SER A 18 -15.22 16.67 18.04
CA SER A 18 -15.54 17.31 16.77
C SER A 18 -14.54 18.43 16.49
N PRO A 19 -14.14 18.62 15.22
CA PRO A 19 -13.25 19.71 14.86
C PRO A 19 -13.84 21.06 15.29
N SER A 20 -12.98 22.02 15.67
CA SER A 20 -13.44 23.35 16.05
C SER A 20 -14.03 24.09 14.85
N ILE A 21 -14.92 25.05 15.13
CA ILE A 21 -15.52 25.89 14.08
C ILE A 21 -14.42 26.64 13.31
N GLU A 22 -13.35 27.05 14.00
CA GLU A 22 -12.19 27.68 13.38
C GLU A 22 -11.51 26.74 12.39
N ALA A 23 -11.26 25.48 12.77
CA ALA A 23 -10.63 24.50 11.89
C ALA A 23 -11.49 24.20 10.64
N LEU A 24 -12.81 24.04 10.84
CA LEU A 24 -13.77 23.88 9.74
C LEU A 24 -13.75 25.10 8.80
N THR A 25 -13.77 26.31 9.37
CA THR A 25 -13.73 27.56 8.61
C THR A 25 -12.44 27.70 7.80
N CYS A 26 -11.29 27.36 8.40
CA CYS A 26 -10.00 27.39 7.71
C CYS A 26 -9.97 26.47 6.49
N ILE A 27 -10.43 25.22 6.63
CA ILE A 27 -10.49 24.25 5.52
C ILE A 27 -11.45 24.73 4.43
N MET A 28 -12.60 25.28 4.79
CA MET A 28 -13.57 25.82 3.82
C MET A 28 -13.00 27.01 3.04
N ASN A 29 -12.33 27.94 3.73
CA ASN A 29 -11.72 29.10 3.09
C ASN A 29 -10.58 28.68 2.14
N ALA A 30 -9.71 27.77 2.58
CA ALA A 30 -8.65 27.23 1.74
C ALA A 30 -9.22 26.48 0.51
N THR A 31 -10.28 25.69 0.71
CA THR A 31 -11.00 25.01 -0.38
C THR A 31 -11.50 26.02 -1.40
N ARG A 32 -12.22 27.05 -0.95
CA ARG A 32 -12.77 28.08 -1.83
C ARG A 32 -11.68 28.82 -2.59
N GLN A 33 -10.58 29.15 -1.91
CA GLN A 33 -9.45 29.83 -2.54
C GLN A 33 -8.84 28.97 -3.65
N CYS A 34 -8.57 27.68 -3.39
CA CYS A 34 -8.04 26.78 -4.41
C CYS A 34 -9.01 26.58 -5.59
N GLU A 35 -10.33 26.62 -5.36
CA GLU A 35 -11.33 26.61 -6.45
C GLU A 35 -11.30 27.90 -7.27
N ASP A 36 -11.35 29.06 -6.60
CA ASP A 36 -11.40 30.38 -7.23
C ASP A 36 -10.12 30.68 -8.04
N GLU A 37 -8.96 30.22 -7.56
CA GLU A 37 -7.64 30.40 -8.21
C GLU A 37 -7.31 29.32 -9.25
N LEU A 38 -8.17 28.30 -9.42
CA LEU A 38 -7.95 27.15 -10.31
C LEU A 38 -6.64 26.40 -10.03
N ASP A 39 -6.36 26.23 -8.73
CA ASP A 39 -5.09 25.70 -8.24
C ASP A 39 -4.75 24.30 -8.77
N ALA A 40 -3.46 24.06 -8.94
CA ALA A 40 -2.94 22.76 -9.31
C ALA A 40 -3.07 21.73 -8.16
N GLU A 41 -3.03 20.44 -8.50
CA GLU A 41 -3.14 19.33 -7.55
C GLU A 41 -2.19 19.44 -6.35
N ALA A 42 -0.94 19.89 -6.58
CA ALA A 42 0.04 20.08 -5.53
C ALA A 42 -0.36 21.17 -4.51
N ALA A 43 -1.00 22.25 -4.96
CA ALA A 43 -1.48 23.30 -4.07
C ALA A 43 -2.65 22.79 -3.23
N TRP A 44 -3.63 22.12 -3.84
CA TRP A 44 -4.71 21.42 -3.11
C TRP A 44 -4.19 20.46 -2.04
N ASN A 45 -3.13 19.70 -2.37
CA ASN A 45 -2.51 18.75 -1.46
C ASN A 45 -1.89 19.42 -0.22
N CYS A 46 -1.26 20.58 -0.39
CA CYS A 46 -0.63 21.33 0.69
C CYS A 46 -1.64 22.13 1.53
N GLU A 47 -2.57 22.83 0.88
CA GLU A 47 -3.44 23.81 1.52
C GLU A 47 -4.71 23.19 2.12
N VAL A 48 -5.18 22.06 1.58
CA VAL A 48 -6.45 21.45 1.99
C VAL A 48 -6.27 20.02 2.47
N HIS A 49 -5.74 19.14 1.62
CA HIS A 49 -5.81 17.69 1.87
C HIS A 49 -4.92 17.25 3.04
N GLN A 50 -3.67 17.74 3.10
CA GLN A 50 -2.77 17.43 4.21
C GLN A 50 -3.35 17.88 5.55
N TRP A 51 -3.95 19.09 5.60
CA TRP A 51 -4.57 19.63 6.82
C TRP A 51 -5.79 18.80 7.26
N LEU A 52 -6.65 18.40 6.33
CA LEU A 52 -7.78 17.53 6.64
C LEU A 52 -7.32 16.16 7.17
N LEU A 53 -6.31 15.55 6.55
CA LEU A 53 -5.72 14.29 7.02
C LEU A 53 -5.13 14.45 8.42
N ASP A 54 -4.44 15.57 8.66
CA ASP A 54 -3.87 15.90 9.95
C ASP A 54 -4.93 16.05 11.05
N LEU A 55 -6.08 16.63 10.72
CA LEU A 55 -7.21 16.75 11.64
C LEU A 55 -7.91 15.40 11.88
N ALA A 56 -8.04 14.57 10.85
CA ALA A 56 -8.63 13.23 10.97
C ALA A 56 -7.78 12.30 11.83
N LEU A 57 -6.46 12.39 11.73
CA LEU A 57 -5.49 11.61 12.49
C LEU A 57 -5.20 12.17 13.89
N ASP A 58 -5.76 13.32 14.26
CA ASP A 58 -5.59 13.86 15.60
C ASP A 58 -6.01 12.83 16.66
N GLY A 59 -5.25 12.76 17.76
CA GLY A 59 -5.36 11.70 18.77
C GLY A 59 -4.85 10.30 18.35
N HIS A 60 -4.59 10.04 17.07
CA HIS A 60 -4.16 8.72 16.55
C HIS A 60 -2.76 8.72 15.91
N ARG A 61 -2.04 9.84 15.98
CA ARG A 61 -0.72 10.03 15.33
C ARG A 61 0.39 9.11 15.82
N ASN A 62 0.23 8.51 17.00
CA ASN A 62 1.17 7.51 17.50
C ASN A 62 1.04 6.18 16.75
N GLU A 63 -0.17 5.87 16.27
CA GLU A 63 -0.51 4.62 15.59
C GLU A 63 -0.55 4.77 14.08
N PHE A 64 -0.80 5.98 13.58
CA PHE A 64 -0.94 6.26 12.16
C PHE A 64 -0.09 7.43 11.71
N ARG A 65 0.30 7.41 10.43
CA ARG A 65 0.88 8.55 9.74
C ARG A 65 0.29 8.67 8.35
N ALA A 66 -0.33 9.82 8.08
CA ALA A 66 -0.56 10.29 6.72
C ALA A 66 0.73 10.96 6.22
N SER A 67 1.20 10.58 5.04
CA SER A 67 2.36 11.21 4.43
C SER A 67 2.26 11.27 2.92
N ASN A 68 2.78 12.35 2.36
CA ASN A 68 2.94 12.51 0.93
C ASN A 68 3.83 11.38 0.36
N CYS A 69 3.38 10.76 -0.72
CA CYS A 69 3.94 9.58 -1.37
C CYS A 69 4.44 9.85 -2.78
N THR A 70 4.56 11.12 -3.20
CA THR A 70 4.89 11.49 -4.58
C THR A 70 6.26 11.00 -5.07
N ALA A 71 7.14 10.56 -4.17
CA ALA A 71 8.42 9.91 -4.47
C ALA A 71 8.40 8.37 -4.41
N ALA A 72 7.31 7.77 -3.92
CA ALA A 72 7.17 6.33 -3.78
C ALA A 72 6.70 5.71 -5.10
N THR A 73 7.54 4.83 -5.66
CA THR A 73 7.22 4.11 -6.90
C THR A 73 6.95 2.64 -6.61
N ILE A 74 6.10 2.01 -7.42
CA ILE A 74 5.88 0.56 -7.37
C ILE A 74 7.19 -0.14 -7.75
N ARG A 75 7.59 -1.13 -6.97
CA ARG A 75 8.78 -1.93 -7.28
C ARG A 75 8.55 -2.74 -8.58
N PRO A 76 9.56 -2.90 -9.45
CA PRO A 76 9.39 -3.55 -10.76
C PRO A 76 8.73 -4.93 -10.70
N GLU A 77 9.02 -5.74 -9.68
CA GLU A 77 8.44 -7.08 -9.47
C GLU A 77 6.93 -7.07 -9.20
N TYR A 78 6.37 -5.93 -8.80
CA TYR A 78 4.94 -5.71 -8.57
C TYR A 78 4.27 -4.91 -9.68
N SER A 79 5.05 -4.40 -10.62
CA SER A 79 4.51 -3.77 -11.81
C SER A 79 3.97 -4.87 -12.72
N ALA A 80 2.69 -4.78 -13.07
CA ALA A 80 2.14 -5.64 -14.12
C ALA A 80 3.01 -5.44 -15.37
N HIS A 81 3.52 -6.54 -15.95
CA HIS A 81 4.19 -6.51 -17.25
C HIS A 81 3.11 -6.19 -18.29
N THR A 82 2.82 -4.91 -18.49
CA THR A 82 1.93 -4.45 -19.56
C THR A 82 2.66 -4.62 -20.89
N ALA A 83 2.62 -5.83 -21.45
CA ALA A 83 3.03 -6.24 -22.80
C ALA A 83 4.48 -5.88 -23.25
N PRO A 84 5.16 -6.73 -24.03
CA PRO A 84 6.56 -6.50 -24.43
C PRO A 84 6.81 -5.31 -25.39
N ASN A 85 5.79 -4.54 -25.79
CA ASN A 85 5.87 -3.70 -27.00
C ASN A 85 5.54 -2.20 -26.82
N ASN A 86 5.64 -1.62 -25.62
CA ASN A 86 5.56 -0.15 -25.50
C ASN A 86 6.58 0.40 -24.49
N SER A 87 7.81 0.53 -24.98
CA SER A 87 9.00 1.02 -24.29
C SER A 87 9.02 2.53 -24.00
N SER A 88 7.86 3.20 -23.87
CA SER A 88 7.83 4.67 -23.68
C SER A 88 6.87 5.21 -22.63
N ILE A 89 6.14 4.39 -21.86
CA ILE A 89 5.25 4.90 -20.80
C ILE A 89 5.40 4.08 -19.51
N HIS A 90 6.62 4.03 -18.97
CA HIS A 90 6.81 3.78 -17.54
C HIS A 90 6.52 5.07 -16.77
N HIS A 91 5.28 5.58 -16.83
CA HIS A 91 4.85 6.49 -15.79
C HIS A 91 4.90 5.70 -14.49
N THR A 92 5.77 6.13 -13.58
CA THR A 92 5.87 5.65 -12.21
C THR A 92 4.50 5.78 -11.56
N LYS A 93 3.70 4.71 -11.62
CA LYS A 93 2.36 4.69 -11.04
C LYS A 93 2.53 4.84 -9.54
N LYS A 94 2.11 5.98 -9.02
CA LYS A 94 2.24 6.40 -7.63
C LYS A 94 0.88 6.86 -7.14
N VAL A 95 0.80 7.13 -5.86
CA VAL A 95 -0.34 7.83 -5.24
C VAL A 95 0.19 9.04 -4.49
N ASP A 96 -0.67 10.01 -4.20
CA ASP A 96 -0.25 11.26 -3.55
C ASP A 96 -0.06 11.12 -2.05
N PHE A 97 -0.90 10.35 -1.37
CA PHE A 97 -0.75 10.08 0.06
C PHE A 97 -0.94 8.60 0.39
N CYS A 98 -0.37 8.20 1.52
CA CYS A 98 -0.65 6.94 2.17
C CYS A 98 -0.85 7.20 3.66
N ILE A 99 -1.77 6.44 4.26
CA ILE A 99 -1.87 6.30 5.71
C ILE A 99 -1.21 4.97 6.07
N THR A 100 -0.17 5.06 6.89
CA THR A 100 0.64 3.91 7.33
C THR A 100 0.44 3.62 8.80
N LEU A 101 0.54 2.34 9.18
CA LEU A 101 0.55 1.88 10.56
C LEU A 101 1.95 2.08 11.17
N ARG A 102 2.05 2.84 12.27
CA ARG A 102 3.28 3.16 13.00
C ARG A 102 3.56 2.16 14.12
N LYS A 103 3.58 0.87 13.83
CA LYS A 103 3.98 -0.17 14.82
C LYS A 103 5.51 -0.31 14.90
N ARG A 104 6.21 0.82 15.10
CA ARG A 104 7.68 0.92 15.03
C ARG A 104 8.43 0.04 16.04
N SER A 105 7.77 -0.40 17.11
CA SER A 105 8.34 -1.29 18.13
C SER A 105 8.13 -2.77 17.83
N ASP A 106 7.44 -3.15 16.75
CA ASP A 106 7.27 -4.55 16.38
C ASP A 106 8.60 -5.14 15.88
N THR A 107 9.22 -5.98 16.71
CA THR A 107 10.52 -6.58 16.42
C THR A 107 10.51 -7.46 15.18
N ARG A 108 9.34 -8.01 14.79
CA ARG A 108 9.19 -8.84 13.59
C ARG A 108 9.32 -8.00 12.33
N ILE A 109 8.69 -6.81 12.30
CA ILE A 109 8.86 -5.84 11.21
C ILE A 109 10.33 -5.42 11.11
N ALA A 110 10.94 -5.05 12.24
CA ALA A 110 12.35 -4.66 12.26
C ALA A 110 13.26 -5.79 11.76
N ALA A 111 12.92 -7.05 12.05
CA ALA A 111 13.68 -8.19 11.59
C ALA A 111 13.49 -8.47 10.09
N LEU A 112 12.29 -8.32 9.54
CA LEU A 112 12.07 -8.38 8.09
C LEU A 112 12.90 -7.31 7.36
N ALA A 113 12.87 -6.07 7.85
CA ALA A 113 13.65 -4.96 7.30
C ALA A 113 15.17 -5.23 7.35
N ARG A 114 15.70 -5.76 8.47
CA ARG A 114 17.12 -6.15 8.58
C ARG A 114 17.53 -7.24 7.60
N ASN A 115 16.60 -8.12 7.22
CA ASN A 115 16.83 -9.18 6.23
C ASN A 115 16.52 -8.72 4.78
N GLY A 116 16.35 -7.41 4.54
CA GLY A 116 16.08 -6.87 3.21
C GLY A 116 14.68 -7.17 2.67
N VAL A 117 13.76 -7.65 3.50
CA VAL A 117 12.39 -7.95 3.09
C VAL A 117 11.55 -6.68 3.19
N ALA A 118 11.16 -6.11 2.06
CA ALA A 118 10.21 -5.00 2.07
C ALA A 118 8.79 -5.51 2.34
N ILE A 119 8.13 -4.86 3.28
CA ILE A 119 6.76 -5.19 3.71
C ILE A 119 5.67 -4.48 2.89
N ASN A 120 6.08 -3.62 1.97
CA ASN A 120 5.23 -2.84 1.08
C ASN A 120 5.69 -3.04 -0.37
N HIS A 121 4.79 -2.75 -1.31
CA HIS A 121 5.03 -2.87 -2.75
C HIS A 121 5.84 -1.71 -3.35
N THR A 122 6.34 -0.79 -2.51
CA THR A 122 7.20 0.33 -2.87
C THR A 122 8.54 0.25 -2.15
N GLY A 123 9.61 0.71 -2.80
CA GLY A 123 10.95 0.79 -2.23
C GLY A 123 11.21 2.06 -1.39
N TYR A 124 10.19 2.88 -1.13
CA TYR A 124 10.37 4.13 -0.39
C TYR A 124 10.78 3.87 1.08
N GLU A 125 11.94 4.38 1.47
CA GLU A 125 12.59 4.08 2.76
C GLU A 125 11.69 4.38 3.96
N SER A 126 10.91 5.47 3.91
CA SER A 126 10.01 5.85 5.00
C SER A 126 8.93 4.79 5.29
N TYR A 127 8.66 3.88 4.35
CA TYR A 127 7.65 2.83 4.46
C TYR A 127 8.23 1.44 4.67
N MET A 128 9.55 1.28 4.77
CA MET A 128 10.17 -0.05 4.98
C MET A 128 9.71 -0.74 6.28
N GLN A 129 9.28 0.03 7.27
CA GLN A 129 8.84 -0.47 8.58
C GLN A 129 7.42 -0.02 8.97
N SER A 130 6.65 0.53 8.02
CA SER A 130 5.29 1.01 8.28
C SER A 130 4.36 0.48 7.19
N PRO A 131 3.57 -0.57 7.46
CA PRO A 131 2.62 -1.10 6.48
C PRO A 131 1.67 -0.01 5.98
N ILE A 132 1.49 0.09 4.65
CA ILE A 132 0.50 0.98 4.05
C ILE A 132 -0.88 0.36 4.25
N ALA A 133 -1.78 1.06 4.94
CA ALA A 133 -3.13 0.58 5.19
C ALA A 133 -4.15 1.20 4.22
N ILE A 134 -4.00 2.50 3.92
CA ILE A 134 -4.92 3.25 3.05
C ILE A 134 -4.07 4.06 2.07
N SER A 135 -4.42 4.01 0.79
CA SER A 135 -3.77 4.78 -0.28
C SER A 135 -4.71 5.86 -0.79
N ILE A 136 -4.21 7.05 -1.08
CA ILE A 136 -5.02 8.21 -1.48
C ILE A 136 -4.46 8.82 -2.76
N GLU A 137 -5.30 8.87 -3.79
CA GLU A 137 -5.01 9.52 -5.08
C GLU A 137 -5.80 10.82 -5.17
N THR A 138 -5.15 11.90 -5.56
CA THR A 138 -5.77 13.22 -5.69
C THR A 138 -5.76 13.67 -7.14
N LYS A 139 -6.75 14.48 -7.55
CA LYS A 139 -6.77 15.20 -8.82
C LYS A 139 -7.40 16.56 -8.64
N SER A 140 -6.88 17.56 -9.34
CA SER A 140 -7.44 18.91 -9.33
C SER A 140 -8.63 19.09 -10.29
N ARG A 141 -8.98 18.09 -11.13
CA ARG A 141 -10.08 18.24 -12.10
C ARG A 141 -10.93 16.97 -12.22
N LYS A 142 -12.22 17.16 -12.54
CA LYS A 142 -13.19 16.05 -12.72
C LYS A 142 -12.91 15.12 -13.91
N PRO A 143 -12.46 15.58 -15.09
CA PRO A 143 -12.13 14.70 -16.22
C PRO A 143 -11.08 13.63 -15.86
N ASP A 144 -10.30 13.86 -14.81
CA ASP A 144 -9.21 12.98 -14.40
C ASP A 144 -9.69 11.81 -13.52
N GLN A 145 -11.00 11.64 -13.31
CA GLN A 145 -11.56 10.57 -12.48
C GLN A 145 -11.18 9.17 -12.98
N GLU A 146 -11.22 8.94 -14.30
CA GLU A 146 -10.83 7.65 -14.88
C GLU A 146 -9.33 7.39 -14.71
N GLU A 147 -8.52 8.44 -14.84
CA GLU A 147 -7.09 8.38 -14.58
C GLU A 147 -6.82 8.04 -13.11
N ALA A 148 -7.47 8.73 -12.18
CA ALA A 148 -7.34 8.47 -10.75
C ALA A 148 -7.77 7.03 -10.38
N GLN A 149 -8.83 6.51 -10.99
CA GLN A 149 -9.23 5.09 -10.83
C GLN A 149 -8.14 4.13 -11.33
N LEU A 150 -7.53 4.42 -12.48
CA LEU A 150 -6.47 3.60 -13.04
C LEU A 150 -5.19 3.66 -12.17
N GLN A 151 -4.83 4.83 -11.67
CA GLN A 151 -3.67 5.04 -10.81
C GLN A 151 -3.84 4.28 -9.49
N ILE A 152 -4.92 4.54 -8.76
CA ILE A 152 -5.18 3.88 -7.47
C ILE A 152 -5.40 2.38 -7.63
N GLY A 153 -6.08 1.95 -8.70
CA GLY A 153 -6.29 0.54 -9.00
C GLY A 153 -4.99 -0.20 -9.30
N THR A 154 -4.06 0.43 -10.01
CA THR A 154 -2.74 -0.17 -10.24
C THR A 154 -1.92 -0.26 -8.95
N TRP A 155 -1.93 0.79 -8.13
CA TRP A 155 -1.25 0.82 -6.84
C TRP A 155 -1.76 -0.29 -5.90
N LEU A 156 -3.09 -0.40 -5.74
CA LEU A 156 -3.71 -1.45 -4.92
C LEU A 156 -3.46 -2.86 -5.48
N SER A 157 -3.38 -3.01 -6.81
CA SER A 157 -2.97 -4.28 -7.43
C SER A 157 -1.55 -4.69 -7.08
N ALA A 158 -0.61 -3.75 -7.12
CA ALA A 158 0.76 -3.99 -6.67
C ALA A 158 0.81 -4.34 -5.17
N GLN A 159 -0.01 -3.68 -4.36
CA GLN A 159 -0.15 -4.00 -2.94
C GLN A 159 -0.64 -5.44 -2.72
N PHE A 160 -1.72 -5.87 -3.39
CA PHE A 160 -2.18 -7.26 -3.32
C PHE A 160 -1.10 -8.26 -3.74
N GLN A 161 -0.31 -7.95 -4.76
CA GLN A 161 0.75 -8.83 -5.22
C GLN A 161 1.89 -8.95 -4.21
N CYS A 162 2.29 -7.84 -3.58
CA CYS A 162 3.26 -7.84 -2.49
C CYS A 162 2.77 -8.65 -1.29
N LEU A 163 1.54 -8.41 -0.85
CA LEU A 163 0.91 -9.15 0.24
C LEU A 163 0.85 -10.66 -0.06
N ARG A 164 0.47 -11.04 -1.29
CA ARG A 164 0.48 -12.44 -1.71
C ARG A 164 1.87 -13.05 -1.61
N GLN A 165 2.91 -12.39 -2.13
CA GLN A 165 4.27 -12.90 -2.05
C GLN A 165 4.72 -13.10 -0.61
N LEU A 166 4.47 -12.12 0.26
CA LEU A 166 4.83 -12.19 1.68
C LEU A 166 4.13 -13.35 2.41
N VAL A 167 2.87 -13.63 2.07
CA VAL A 167 2.14 -14.78 2.64
C VAL A 167 2.68 -16.09 2.06
N VAL A 168 2.79 -16.21 0.74
CA VAL A 168 3.19 -17.46 0.05
C VAL A 168 4.61 -17.88 0.45
N ALA A 169 5.56 -16.95 0.53
CA ALA A 169 6.98 -17.23 0.80
C ALA A 169 7.25 -17.86 2.18
N LYS A 170 6.27 -17.85 3.09
CA LYS A 170 6.39 -18.46 4.41
C LYS A 170 6.13 -19.96 4.44
N HIS A 171 5.55 -20.49 3.38
CA HIS A 171 5.14 -21.88 3.34
C HIS A 171 6.16 -22.74 2.62
N ALA A 172 6.31 -23.99 3.06
CA ALA A 172 7.31 -24.92 2.53
C ALA A 172 7.09 -25.32 1.06
N SER A 173 5.91 -25.04 0.50
CA SER A 173 5.62 -25.27 -0.91
C SER A 173 4.68 -24.21 -1.46
N LEU A 174 4.77 -23.98 -2.77
CA LEU A 174 3.89 -23.07 -3.49
C LEU A 174 2.41 -23.44 -3.33
N ALA A 175 2.08 -24.73 -3.32
CA ALA A 175 0.72 -25.21 -3.11
C ALA A 175 0.19 -24.85 -1.71
N ALA A 176 0.99 -25.05 -0.66
CA ALA A 176 0.64 -24.65 0.69
C ALA A 176 0.50 -23.13 0.81
N GLY A 177 1.41 -22.37 0.19
CA GLY A 177 1.34 -20.90 0.16
C GLY A 177 0.12 -20.36 -0.58
N ASN A 178 -0.23 -20.93 -1.73
CA ASN A 178 -1.43 -20.54 -2.48
C ASN A 178 -2.72 -20.84 -1.70
N LYS A 179 -2.78 -21.98 -1.00
CA LYS A 179 -3.90 -22.30 -0.11
C LYS A 179 -4.01 -21.30 1.04
N ALA A 180 -2.88 -20.95 1.66
CA ALA A 180 -2.84 -19.95 2.72
C ALA A 180 -3.25 -18.56 2.21
N TRP A 181 -2.78 -18.15 1.03
CA TRP A 181 -3.21 -16.92 0.38
C TRP A 181 -4.72 -16.89 0.11
N GLY A 182 -5.31 -17.99 -0.35
CA GLY A 182 -6.76 -18.09 -0.54
C GLY A 182 -7.55 -17.85 0.75
N ALA A 183 -7.07 -18.37 1.88
CA ALA A 183 -7.67 -18.10 3.20
C ALA A 183 -7.42 -16.65 3.65
N ALA A 184 -6.19 -16.15 3.52
CA ALA A 184 -5.83 -14.78 3.85
C ALA A 184 -6.67 -13.76 3.07
N LEU A 185 -6.89 -13.99 1.78
CA LEU A 185 -7.66 -13.10 0.92
C LEU A 185 -9.14 -13.05 1.32
N LYS A 186 -9.73 -14.20 1.69
CA LYS A 186 -11.11 -14.27 2.21
C LYS A 186 -11.26 -13.48 3.50
N GLU A 187 -10.28 -13.55 4.40
CA GLU A 187 -10.29 -12.80 5.67
C GLU A 187 -10.06 -11.29 5.48
N LEU A 188 -9.21 -10.89 4.52
CA LEU A 188 -8.95 -9.48 4.23
C LEU A 188 -10.16 -8.79 3.59
N ALA A 189 -10.91 -9.52 2.77
CA ALA A 189 -12.05 -9.08 1.95
C ALA A 189 -11.70 -8.02 0.88
N PHE A 190 -11.12 -6.88 1.26
CA PHE A 190 -10.76 -5.78 0.36
C PHE A 190 -9.58 -4.95 0.89
N LEU A 191 -8.99 -4.13 0.02
CA LEU A 191 -8.10 -3.03 0.39
C LEU A 191 -8.79 -1.69 0.07
N PRO A 192 -8.82 -0.71 1.00
CA PRO A 192 -9.37 0.60 0.75
C PRO A 192 -8.39 1.49 -0.03
N GLY A 193 -8.92 2.21 -1.01
CA GLY A 193 -8.32 3.40 -1.57
C GLY A 193 -9.23 4.60 -1.38
N VAL A 194 -8.67 5.81 -1.36
CA VAL A 194 -9.44 7.06 -1.34
C VAL A 194 -9.10 7.85 -2.59
N MET A 195 -10.13 8.25 -3.32
CA MET A 195 -10.00 9.16 -4.46
C MET A 195 -10.50 10.53 -4.07
N VAL A 196 -9.68 11.55 -4.31
CA VAL A 196 -9.99 12.95 -4.02
C VAL A 196 -10.02 13.73 -5.32
N LEU A 197 -11.17 14.30 -5.66
CA LEU A 197 -11.36 15.17 -6.81
C LEU A 197 -11.66 16.56 -6.29
N GLN A 198 -10.63 17.41 -6.22
CA GLN A 198 -10.67 18.70 -5.53
C GLN A 198 -11.24 18.50 -4.10
N HIS A 199 -12.34 19.18 -3.80
CA HIS A 199 -13.03 19.12 -2.53
C HIS A 199 -13.83 17.82 -2.27
N ASN A 200 -14.02 16.91 -3.24
CA ASN A 200 -14.86 15.71 -3.07
C ASN A 200 -14.05 14.44 -2.85
N TRP A 201 -14.34 13.71 -1.78
CA TRP A 201 -13.62 12.49 -1.43
C TRP A 201 -14.53 11.27 -1.53
N HIS A 202 -13.97 10.19 -2.06
CA HIS A 202 -14.68 8.95 -2.23
C HIS A 202 -13.82 7.75 -1.84
N LEU A 203 -14.43 6.79 -1.15
CA LEU A 203 -13.85 5.49 -0.89
C LEU A 203 -13.98 4.63 -2.15
N VAL A 204 -12.90 3.96 -2.52
CA VAL A 204 -12.90 2.85 -3.47
C VAL A 204 -12.47 1.58 -2.74
N ALA A 205 -13.15 0.48 -3.00
CA ALA A 205 -12.76 -0.82 -2.47
C ALA A 205 -12.11 -1.63 -3.58
N ALA A 206 -10.91 -2.15 -3.35
CA ALA A 206 -10.25 -3.07 -4.25
C ALA A 206 -10.38 -4.50 -3.73
N THR A 207 -10.93 -5.40 -4.54
CA THR A 207 -10.94 -6.84 -4.25
C THR A 207 -10.11 -7.58 -5.27
N ARG A 208 -9.66 -8.79 -4.91
CA ARG A 208 -9.02 -9.72 -5.84
C ARG A 208 -9.87 -10.99 -5.88
N PRO A 209 -10.23 -11.51 -7.08
CA PRO A 209 -10.89 -12.80 -7.19
C PRO A 209 -10.07 -13.88 -6.50
N GLY A 210 -10.75 -14.83 -5.86
CA GLY A 210 -10.09 -15.98 -5.26
C GLY A 210 -9.55 -16.95 -6.32
N PRO A 211 -8.67 -17.89 -5.94
CA PRO A 211 -8.12 -18.89 -6.86
C PRO A 211 -9.20 -19.77 -7.53
N ASP A 212 -10.35 -19.96 -6.86
CA ASP A 212 -11.49 -20.71 -7.39
C ASP A 212 -12.18 -19.97 -8.55
N SER A 213 -12.07 -18.64 -8.62
CA SER A 213 -12.61 -17.81 -9.71
C SER A 213 -11.65 -17.72 -10.91
N GLU A 214 -10.38 -18.07 -10.72
CA GLU A 214 -9.35 -18.09 -11.76
C GLU A 214 -9.48 -19.33 -12.68
N SER A 215 -10.21 -20.37 -12.25
CA SER A 215 -10.39 -21.62 -13.00
C SER A 215 -11.60 -21.61 -13.95
N GLU A 216 -12.59 -20.73 -13.76
CA GLU A 216 -13.74 -20.57 -14.67
C GLU A 216 -13.48 -19.57 -15.81
N ALA A 217 -12.55 -18.63 -15.63
CA ALA A 217 -12.04 -17.76 -16.69
C ALA A 217 -11.05 -18.56 -17.56
N GLY A 218 -11.59 -19.49 -18.34
CA GLY A 218 -10.84 -20.59 -18.96
C GLY A 218 -9.50 -20.22 -19.57
N ALA A 219 -8.47 -21.02 -19.22
CA ALA A 219 -7.32 -21.45 -20.02
C ALA A 219 -6.78 -20.49 -21.11
N ARG A 220 -6.80 -19.18 -20.89
CA ARG A 220 -6.20 -18.17 -21.77
C ARG A 220 -5.02 -17.56 -21.03
N GLN A 221 -3.86 -18.21 -21.26
CA GLN A 221 -2.51 -17.78 -20.93
C GLN A 221 -2.21 -17.61 -19.44
N GLU A 222 -1.39 -18.53 -18.92
CA GLU A 222 -0.75 -18.56 -17.58
C GLU A 222 0.11 -17.32 -17.23
N GLN A 223 0.02 -16.23 -18.00
CA GLN A 223 0.85 -15.02 -17.86
C GLN A 223 0.05 -13.76 -17.50
N GLN A 224 -1.28 -13.84 -17.36
CA GLN A 224 -2.07 -12.67 -16.93
C GLN A 224 -2.21 -12.67 -15.42
N GLN A 225 -1.61 -11.65 -14.78
CA GLN A 225 -1.78 -11.41 -13.35
C GLN A 225 -3.28 -11.30 -13.01
N PRO A 226 -3.76 -11.94 -11.93
CA PRO A 226 -5.17 -11.89 -11.61
C PRO A 226 -5.60 -10.47 -11.28
N ARG A 227 -6.70 -10.07 -11.94
CA ARG A 227 -7.17 -8.70 -12.05
C ARG A 227 -7.77 -8.23 -10.73
N VAL A 228 -7.27 -7.13 -10.18
CA VAL A 228 -7.98 -6.41 -9.12
C VAL A 228 -9.27 -5.83 -9.68
N VAL A 229 -10.36 -6.01 -8.95
CA VAL A 229 -11.65 -5.37 -9.21
C VAL A 229 -11.75 -4.15 -8.32
N LEU A 230 -11.84 -2.97 -8.94
CA LEU A 230 -12.07 -1.72 -8.22
C LEU A 230 -13.58 -1.43 -8.21
N TRP A 231 -14.19 -1.52 -7.03
CA TRP A 231 -15.60 -1.23 -6.84
C TRP A 231 -15.81 0.29 -6.78
N ARG A 232 -16.83 0.76 -7.51
CA ARG A 232 -17.11 2.19 -7.69
C ARG A 232 -17.57 2.86 -6.39
N SER A 233 -17.38 4.18 -6.37
CA SER A 233 -16.99 4.88 -5.15
C SER A 233 -18.16 5.33 -4.27
N LEU A 234 -17.96 5.14 -2.97
CA LEU A 234 -18.85 5.63 -1.92
C LEU A 234 -18.38 7.03 -1.52
N ARG A 235 -19.26 8.03 -1.65
CA ARG A 235 -18.92 9.41 -1.24
C ARG A 235 -18.71 9.46 0.28
N MET A 236 -17.55 9.93 0.70
CA MET A 236 -17.19 10.08 2.12
C MET A 236 -17.60 11.45 2.66
N GLY A 237 -17.61 12.48 1.81
CA GLY A 237 -17.91 13.85 2.19
C GLY A 237 -17.29 14.86 1.23
N ASN A 238 -17.18 16.11 1.66
CA ASN A 238 -16.54 17.18 0.89
C ASN A 238 -15.96 18.28 1.80
N THR A 239 -15.07 19.12 1.28
CA THR A 239 -14.47 20.24 2.04
C THR A 239 -15.16 21.60 1.85
N GLN A 240 -16.33 21.63 1.20
CA GLN A 240 -17.07 22.87 0.93
C GLN A 240 -18.06 23.26 2.03
N THR A 241 -18.49 22.31 2.87
CA THR A 241 -19.42 22.58 3.97
C THR A 241 -18.92 22.01 5.30
N PRO A 242 -19.33 22.59 6.44
CA PRO A 242 -18.97 22.07 7.76
C PRO A 242 -19.38 20.61 7.95
N GLU A 243 -20.60 20.25 7.53
CA GLU A 243 -21.13 18.89 7.62
C GLU A 243 -20.32 17.94 6.74
N GLY A 244 -19.97 18.37 5.54
CA GLY A 244 -19.12 17.61 4.62
C GLY A 244 -17.76 17.29 5.24
N ILE A 245 -17.12 18.28 5.89
CA ILE A 245 -15.82 18.10 6.53
C ILE A 245 -15.94 17.15 7.73
N CYS A 246 -16.99 17.29 8.56
CA CYS A 246 -17.26 16.37 9.66
C CYS A 246 -17.49 14.93 9.16
N GLN A 247 -18.21 14.74 8.06
CA GLN A 247 -18.39 13.45 7.41
C GLN A 247 -17.05 12.87 6.93
N LEU A 248 -16.17 13.69 6.34
CA LEU A 248 -14.84 13.26 5.91
C LEU A 248 -13.98 12.78 7.07
N ILE A 249 -13.90 13.57 8.14
CA ILE A 249 -13.12 13.22 9.33
C ILE A 249 -13.63 11.92 9.94
N THR A 250 -14.96 11.78 10.06
CA THR A 250 -15.58 10.56 10.60
C THR A 250 -15.30 9.35 9.71
N SER A 251 -15.47 9.48 8.39
CA SER A 251 -15.22 8.41 7.44
C SER A 251 -13.75 7.98 7.42
N LEU A 252 -12.82 8.93 7.50
CA LEU A 252 -11.39 8.63 7.61
C LEU A 252 -11.09 7.89 8.92
N ARG A 253 -11.69 8.29 10.04
CA ARG A 253 -11.54 7.59 11.34
C ARG A 253 -12.11 6.17 11.31
N VAL A 254 -13.21 5.92 10.60
CA VAL A 254 -13.71 4.56 10.34
C VAL A 254 -12.69 3.73 9.55
N LEU A 255 -11.99 4.33 8.57
CA LEU A 255 -10.91 3.64 7.87
C LEU A 255 -9.68 3.40 8.78
N LEU A 256 -9.37 4.30 9.71
CA LEU A 256 -8.32 4.07 10.73
C LEU A 256 -8.71 2.91 11.65
N GLN A 257 -9.97 2.85 12.07
CA GLN A 257 -10.50 1.73 12.85
C GLN A 257 -10.39 0.42 12.08
N TRP A 258 -10.82 0.38 10.81
CA TRP A 258 -10.62 -0.78 9.95
C TRP A 258 -9.13 -1.17 9.85
N ALA A 259 -8.24 -0.19 9.72
CA ALA A 259 -6.80 -0.45 9.66
C ALA A 259 -6.26 -1.08 10.96
N GLN A 260 -6.78 -0.66 12.11
CA GLN A 260 -6.37 -1.16 13.42
C GLN A 260 -7.01 -2.51 13.78
N GLU A 261 -8.29 -2.70 13.48
CA GLU A 261 -9.09 -3.83 13.96
C GLU A 261 -9.19 -4.97 12.94
N THR A 262 -8.99 -4.66 11.66
CA THR A 262 -9.05 -5.65 10.57
C THR A 262 -7.69 -5.83 9.92
N TYR A 263 -7.12 -4.76 9.36
CA TYR A 263 -5.90 -4.87 8.55
C TYR A 263 -4.68 -5.27 9.37
N TRP A 264 -4.46 -4.64 10.53
CA TRP A 264 -3.30 -4.95 11.37
C TRP A 264 -3.33 -6.39 11.92
N PRO A 265 -4.41 -6.89 12.54
CA PRO A 265 -4.49 -8.29 12.96
C PRO A 265 -4.33 -9.28 11.81
N TRP A 266 -4.89 -8.96 10.64
CA TRP A 266 -4.67 -9.72 9.42
C TRP A 266 -3.18 -9.75 9.04
N PHE A 267 -2.52 -8.59 9.06
CA PHE A 267 -1.11 -8.45 8.73
C PHE A 267 -0.22 -9.20 9.72
N GLU A 268 -0.51 -9.11 11.03
CA GLU A 268 0.20 -9.86 12.05
C GLU A 268 0.08 -11.37 11.84
N LYS A 269 -1.14 -11.86 11.57
CA LYS A 269 -1.41 -13.29 11.37
C LYS A 269 -0.72 -13.82 10.11
N TRP A 270 -0.95 -13.16 8.97
CA TRP A 270 -0.57 -13.69 7.67
C TRP A 270 0.83 -13.23 7.23
N VAL A 271 1.20 -11.97 7.46
CA VAL A 271 2.46 -11.37 6.99
C VAL A 271 3.57 -11.40 8.03
N LEU A 272 3.29 -11.34 9.34
CA LEU A 272 4.32 -11.50 10.37
C LEU A 272 4.40 -12.93 10.92
N GLY A 273 3.27 -13.60 11.10
CA GLY A 273 3.17 -14.96 11.65
C GLY A 273 3.45 -15.01 13.16
N GLN A 274 3.24 -16.18 13.76
CA GLN A 274 3.76 -16.46 15.10
C GLN A 274 5.28 -16.69 15.00
N VAL A 275 6.03 -16.08 15.93
CA VAL A 275 7.49 -16.12 16.00
C VAL A 275 7.93 -17.52 16.42
N ASN A 276 7.87 -18.50 15.52
CA ASN A 276 8.49 -19.81 15.71
C ASN A 276 9.21 -20.20 14.41
N GLY A 277 10.50 -19.87 14.32
CA GLY A 277 11.44 -20.47 13.36
C GLY A 277 11.71 -19.72 12.04
N LEU A 278 11.22 -18.50 11.85
CA LEU A 278 11.17 -17.85 10.52
C LEU A 278 12.50 -17.28 9.97
N PHE A 279 13.59 -17.25 10.73
CA PHE A 279 14.80 -16.53 10.29
C PHE A 279 15.70 -17.28 9.30
N GLY A 280 15.53 -18.60 9.15
CA GLY A 280 16.40 -19.39 8.25
C GLY A 280 15.99 -19.38 6.78
N LYS A 281 14.68 -19.40 6.48
CA LYS A 281 14.19 -19.75 5.12
C LYS A 281 13.83 -18.57 4.22
N ILE A 282 13.56 -17.39 4.77
CA ILE A 282 13.20 -16.22 3.94
C ILE A 282 14.42 -15.69 3.17
N ALA A 283 15.62 -15.81 3.73
CA ALA A 283 16.86 -15.41 3.05
C ALA A 283 17.14 -16.26 1.80
N GLU A 284 16.90 -17.58 1.85
CA GLU A 284 17.11 -18.49 0.70
C GLU A 284 16.10 -18.29 -0.43
N ILE A 285 14.86 -17.89 -0.12
CA ILE A 285 13.81 -17.75 -1.16
C ILE A 285 13.90 -16.38 -1.86
N VAL A 286 14.35 -15.33 -1.16
CA VAL A 286 14.50 -13.98 -1.74
C VAL A 286 15.81 -13.83 -2.51
N MET A 287 16.86 -14.56 -2.12
CA MET A 287 18.15 -14.57 -2.79
C MET A 287 18.20 -15.81 -3.68
N GLY A 288 17.74 -15.69 -4.92
CA GLY A 288 17.58 -16.81 -5.87
C GLY A 288 18.74 -17.82 -5.85
N GLU A 289 18.37 -19.09 -5.98
CA GLU A 289 19.27 -20.26 -6.03
C GLU A 289 20.56 -19.97 -6.81
N GLY A 290 21.69 -19.96 -6.09
CA GLY A 290 22.98 -19.73 -6.71
C GLY A 290 24.09 -19.35 -5.73
N SER A 291 24.47 -20.26 -4.84
CA SER A 291 25.89 -20.51 -4.50
C SER A 291 26.00 -21.56 -3.39
N ASP A 292 26.28 -22.79 -3.79
CA ASP A 292 27.01 -23.71 -2.93
C ASP A 292 28.40 -23.12 -2.62
N HIS A 293 28.85 -23.31 -1.38
CA HIS A 293 30.13 -22.90 -0.78
C HIS A 293 30.30 -21.45 -0.32
N VAL A 294 29.87 -21.16 0.92
CA VAL A 294 30.66 -20.33 1.85
C VAL A 294 30.49 -20.82 3.30
N ASP A 295 31.17 -21.90 3.65
CA ASP A 295 31.72 -22.04 5.01
C ASP A 295 33.20 -21.66 4.92
N ASP A 296 33.75 -21.05 5.98
CA ASP A 296 35.15 -20.58 6.14
C ASP A 296 35.53 -19.19 5.58
N ILE A 297 34.89 -18.11 6.04
CA ILE A 297 35.58 -16.80 6.19
C ILE A 297 35.11 -16.06 7.45
N TYR A 298 35.40 -16.60 8.64
CA TYR A 298 35.48 -15.80 9.88
C TYR A 298 36.60 -16.31 10.79
N ARG A 299 37.83 -16.36 10.27
CA ARG A 299 39.03 -16.31 11.12
C ARG A 299 40.08 -15.39 10.53
N ASN A 300 40.37 -14.36 11.33
CA ASN A 300 41.63 -13.61 11.44
C ASN A 300 41.74 -12.28 10.65
N PRO A 301 41.75 -11.12 11.35
CA PRO A 301 41.89 -9.80 10.74
C PRO A 301 43.35 -9.31 10.80
N THR A 302 44.19 -9.67 9.83
CA THR A 302 45.44 -8.93 9.53
C THR A 302 46.04 -9.39 8.19
N ALA A 303 45.92 -8.58 7.14
CA ALA A 303 46.96 -8.40 6.12
C ALA A 303 46.57 -7.33 5.09
N LYS A 304 47.51 -6.41 4.84
CA LYS A 304 47.44 -5.32 3.86
C LYS A 304 47.81 -5.80 2.45
N HIS A 305 47.35 -5.03 1.47
CA HIS A 305 47.96 -4.71 0.17
C HIS A 305 47.74 -5.58 -1.10
N LYS A 306 47.43 -4.82 -2.17
CA LYS A 306 47.75 -4.95 -3.61
C LYS A 306 46.70 -5.56 -4.57
N VAL A 307 46.01 -4.66 -5.28
CA VAL A 307 45.98 -4.45 -6.76
C VAL A 307 46.08 -5.71 -7.63
N TRP A 308 45.16 -5.88 -8.61
CA TRP A 308 45.45 -5.88 -10.06
C TRP A 308 44.16 -5.89 -10.91
N ASP A 309 44.20 -4.99 -11.89
CA ASP A 309 43.33 -4.78 -13.04
C ASP A 309 43.39 -5.95 -14.06
N LYS A 310 42.28 -6.25 -14.74
CA LYS A 310 42.29 -6.76 -16.12
C LYS A 310 40.89 -6.78 -16.77
N ARG A 311 40.72 -5.87 -17.73
CA ARG A 311 39.77 -5.92 -18.84
C ARG A 311 39.90 -7.22 -19.65
N ARG A 312 38.77 -7.73 -20.18
CA ARG A 312 38.73 -8.37 -21.52
C ARG A 312 37.33 -8.36 -22.13
N SER A 313 37.25 -7.65 -23.25
CA SER A 313 36.24 -7.65 -24.30
C SER A 313 36.33 -8.91 -25.17
N TYR A 314 35.21 -9.45 -25.65
CA TYR A 314 35.12 -10.08 -26.98
C TYR A 314 33.74 -9.88 -27.59
N LEU A 315 33.74 -9.21 -28.75
CA LEU A 315 32.71 -9.24 -29.79
C LEU A 315 32.72 -10.61 -30.47
N ASN A 316 31.56 -11.08 -30.93
CA ASN A 316 31.49 -11.84 -32.18
C ASN A 316 30.13 -11.63 -32.87
N VAL A 317 30.23 -11.30 -34.16
CA VAL A 317 29.16 -11.06 -35.13
C VAL A 317 29.26 -12.15 -36.19
N SER A 318 28.13 -12.75 -36.59
CA SER A 318 27.81 -13.37 -37.89
C SER A 318 26.54 -14.23 -37.67
N GLN A 319 25.50 -14.25 -38.49
CA GLN A 319 25.20 -13.72 -39.83
C GLN A 319 23.72 -13.31 -39.85
#